data_AF-A0A0N9NHZ1-F1
#
_entry.id   AF-A0A0N9NHZ1-F1
#
_cell.length_a   1.000
_cell.length_b   1.000
_cell.length_c   1.000
_cell.angle_alpha   90.00
_cell.angle_beta   90.00
_cell.angle_gamma   90.00
#
_symmetry.space_group_name_H-M   'P 1'
#
loop_
_entity.id
_entity.type
_entity.pdbx_description
1 polymer ?
#
loop_
_entity_poly.entity_id
_entity_poly.type
_entity_poly.pdbx_seq_one_letter_code
_entity_poly.pdbx_strand_id
1 'polypeptide(L)'
;MKTIKELADELGVSKTTIRNHINKLPDNLSVIKKGNTLHLDSETEAFIKDKVQTVSDNFAEKGLQDIAVLKEKNARLEERIQDLLNENKFLKEQMKANNEQIAYSTKLVDQGQQLQLLLEQVKKGQEENKLLLEHEQERKNRGFWKNLFNID
;
A
#
# COMPACT_ATOMS: atom_id res chain seq x y z
N MET A 1 15.50 -61.01 -12.84
CA MET A 1 16.74 -60.18 -12.76
C MET A 1 16.66 -59.08 -13.81
N LYS A 2 16.19 -57.90 -13.40
CA LYS A 2 16.09 -56.74 -14.29
C LYS A 2 17.42 -56.03 -14.42
N THR A 3 17.59 -55.29 -15.51
CA THR A 3 18.75 -54.42 -15.71
C THR A 3 18.49 -53.03 -15.14
N ILE A 4 19.56 -52.27 -14.92
CA ILE A 4 19.46 -50.84 -14.50
C ILE A 4 18.61 -50.03 -15.49
N LYS A 5 18.68 -50.36 -16.79
CA LYS A 5 17.89 -49.66 -17.82
C LYS A 5 16.40 -49.95 -17.64
N GLU A 6 16.02 -51.21 -17.52
CA GLU A 6 14.62 -51.60 -17.37
C GLU A 6 14.02 -51.04 -16.07
N LEU A 7 14.77 -51.06 -14.96
CA LEU A 7 14.31 -50.48 -13.71
C LEU A 7 14.18 -48.95 -13.78
N ALA A 8 15.10 -48.28 -14.47
CA ALA A 8 15.04 -46.84 -14.69
C ALA A 8 13.83 -46.45 -15.56
N ASP A 9 13.59 -47.20 -16.63
CA ASP A 9 12.48 -46.99 -17.55
C ASP A 9 11.12 -47.28 -16.86
N GLU A 10 11.02 -48.31 -16.01
CA GLU A 10 9.82 -48.61 -15.20
C GLU A 10 9.51 -47.50 -14.19
N LEU A 11 10.52 -47.01 -13.48
CA LEU A 11 10.36 -46.00 -12.43
C LEU A 11 10.34 -44.57 -12.98
N GLY A 12 10.50 -44.38 -14.30
CA GLY A 12 10.52 -43.06 -14.94
C GLY A 12 11.67 -42.16 -14.49
N VAL A 13 12.78 -42.74 -14.01
CA VAL A 13 13.95 -42.00 -13.50
C VAL A 13 15.18 -42.24 -14.36
N SER A 14 16.19 -41.39 -14.23
CA SER A 14 17.43 -41.57 -15.00
C SER A 14 18.22 -42.80 -14.55
N LYS A 15 18.94 -43.44 -15.48
CA LYS A 15 19.90 -44.52 -15.15
C LYS A 15 20.95 -44.09 -14.13
N THR A 16 21.27 -42.80 -14.08
CA THR A 16 22.20 -42.21 -13.10
C THR A 16 21.58 -42.20 -11.71
N THR A 17 20.28 -41.91 -11.59
CA THR A 17 19.54 -41.95 -10.33
C THR A 17 19.57 -43.36 -9.74
N ILE A 18 19.27 -44.38 -10.54
CA ILE A 18 19.36 -45.78 -10.11
C ILE A 18 20.79 -46.15 -9.69
N ARG A 19 21.82 -45.73 -10.44
CA ARG A 19 23.23 -45.94 -10.06
C ARG A 19 23.60 -45.28 -8.73
N ASN A 20 23.09 -44.08 -8.46
CA ASN A 20 23.33 -43.39 -7.21
C ASN A 20 22.71 -44.13 -6.01
N HIS A 21 21.55 -44.76 -6.18
CA HIS A 21 20.96 -45.62 -5.17
C HIS A 21 21.72 -46.94 -5.00
N ILE A 22 22.24 -47.51 -6.09
CA ILE A 22 23.10 -48.70 -6.06
C ILE A 22 24.38 -48.45 -5.25
N ASN A 23 25.02 -47.29 -5.43
CA ASN A 23 26.23 -46.93 -4.66
C ASN A 23 25.97 -46.72 -3.16
N LYS A 24 24.69 -46.63 -2.75
CA LYS A 24 24.25 -46.47 -1.36
C LYS A 24 23.56 -47.73 -0.84
N LEU A 25 23.77 -48.88 -1.50
CA LEU A 25 23.22 -50.14 -1.03
C LEU A 25 23.92 -50.56 0.28
N PRO A 26 23.17 -51.12 1.23
CA PRO A 26 23.75 -51.76 2.40
C PRO A 26 24.50 -53.05 2.01
N ASP A 27 25.49 -53.45 2.83
CA ASP A 27 26.44 -54.54 2.52
C ASP A 27 25.79 -55.91 2.27
N ASN A 28 24.52 -56.08 2.67
CA ASN A 28 23.73 -57.29 2.47
C ASN A 28 23.08 -57.39 1.07
N LEU A 29 23.10 -56.32 0.27
CA LEU A 29 22.51 -56.29 -1.07
C LEU A 29 23.59 -56.04 -2.12
N SER A 30 23.59 -56.83 -3.19
CA SER A 30 24.60 -56.72 -4.24
C SER A 30 24.01 -56.82 -5.64
N VAL A 31 24.75 -56.26 -6.60
CA VAL A 31 24.37 -56.26 -8.01
C VAL A 31 25.25 -57.27 -8.75
N ILE A 32 24.62 -58.14 -9.55
CA ILE A 32 25.33 -59.20 -10.27
C ILE A 32 25.75 -58.67 -11.63
N LYS A 33 27.05 -58.68 -11.93
CA LYS A 33 27.55 -58.36 -13.27
C LYS A 33 27.52 -59.60 -14.16
N LYS A 34 26.71 -59.58 -15.22
CA LYS A 34 26.75 -60.61 -16.28
C LYS A 34 27.21 -59.95 -17.58
N GLY A 35 28.45 -60.26 -17.99
CA GLY A 35 29.08 -59.64 -19.16
C GLY A 35 29.26 -58.12 -18.96
N ASN A 36 28.71 -57.33 -19.89
CA ASN A 36 28.78 -55.87 -19.83
C ASN A 36 27.56 -55.21 -19.16
N THR A 37 26.65 -56.00 -18.60
CA THR A 37 25.37 -55.53 -18.03
C THR A 37 25.27 -55.86 -16.55
N LEU A 38 24.79 -54.89 -15.77
CA LEU A 38 24.50 -55.05 -14.34
C LEU A 38 23.04 -55.52 -14.17
N HIS A 39 22.88 -56.63 -13.46
CA HIS A 39 21.59 -57.24 -13.13
C HIS A 39 21.30 -57.08 -11.65
N LEU A 40 20.07 -56.64 -11.36
CA LEU A 40 19.57 -56.44 -10.02
C LEU A 40 18.80 -57.69 -9.57
N ASP A 41 19.05 -58.09 -8.33
CA ASP A 41 18.25 -59.10 -7.67
C ASP A 41 16.93 -58.50 -7.14
N SER A 42 15.93 -59.35 -6.89
CA SER A 42 14.58 -58.93 -6.50
C SER A 42 14.56 -58.08 -5.24
N GLU A 43 15.40 -58.38 -4.25
CA GLU A 43 15.49 -57.61 -2.99
C GLU A 43 16.12 -56.23 -3.22
N THR A 44 17.14 -56.16 -4.07
CA THR A 44 17.82 -54.91 -4.43
C THR A 44 16.90 -54.01 -5.25
N GLU A 45 16.11 -54.60 -6.15
CA GLU A 45 15.09 -53.90 -6.92
C GLU A 45 14.02 -53.28 -6.00
N ALA A 46 13.49 -54.07 -5.05
CA ALA A 46 12.49 -53.58 -4.10
C ALA A 46 13.02 -52.43 -3.24
N PHE A 47 14.26 -52.53 -2.75
CA PHE A 47 14.90 -51.46 -1.99
C PHE A 47 15.06 -50.17 -2.79
N ILE A 48 15.52 -50.25 -4.05
CA ILE A 48 15.68 -49.08 -4.89
C ILE A 48 14.32 -48.45 -5.21
N LYS A 49 13.30 -49.27 -5.49
CA LYS A 49 11.93 -48.80 -5.74
C LYS A 49 11.36 -48.04 -4.55
N ASP A 50 11.53 -48.57 -3.34
CA ASP A 50 11.13 -47.89 -2.09
C ASP A 50 11.85 -46.54 -1.91
N LYS A 51 13.17 -46.50 -2.15
CA LYS A 51 13.95 -45.25 -2.02
C LYS A 51 13.58 -44.19 -3.06
N VAL A 52 13.29 -44.60 -4.29
CA VAL A 52 12.86 -43.66 -5.34
C VAL A 52 11.46 -43.13 -5.01
N GLN A 53 10.54 -44.01 -4.60
CA GLN A 53 9.18 -43.62 -4.25
C GLN A 53 9.15 -42.66 -3.06
N THR A 54 9.87 -42.97 -1.98
CA THR A 54 9.93 -42.10 -0.78
C THR A 54 10.49 -40.70 -1.08
N VAL A 55 11.48 -40.56 -1.98
CA VAL A 55 11.98 -39.24 -2.39
C VAL A 55 10.92 -38.46 -3.18
N SER A 56 10.19 -39.14 -4.06
CA SER A 56 9.10 -38.55 -4.83
C SER A 56 7.96 -38.07 -3.92
N ASP A 57 7.56 -38.91 -2.96
CA ASP A 57 6.47 -38.60 -2.03
C ASP A 57 6.82 -37.40 -1.12
N ASN A 58 8.05 -37.36 -0.60
CA ASN A 58 8.54 -36.22 0.20
C ASN A 58 8.57 -34.91 -0.61
N PHE A 59 8.92 -34.97 -1.90
CA PHE A 59 8.91 -33.78 -2.76
C PHE A 59 7.48 -33.30 -3.03
N ALA A 60 6.55 -34.22 -3.29
CA ALA A 60 5.15 -33.92 -3.48
C ALA A 60 4.53 -33.30 -2.21
N GLU A 61 4.79 -33.88 -1.04
CA GLU A 61 4.31 -33.37 0.25
C GLU A 61 4.84 -31.97 0.54
N LYS A 62 6.14 -31.72 0.32
CA LYS A 62 6.74 -30.40 0.47
C LYS A 62 6.12 -29.38 -0.50
N GLY A 63 5.89 -29.77 -1.75
CA GLY A 63 5.23 -28.91 -2.73
C GLY A 63 3.79 -28.56 -2.32
N LEU A 64 3.05 -29.51 -1.78
CA LEU A 64 1.71 -29.29 -1.22
C LEU A 64 1.72 -28.31 -0.03
N GLN A 65 2.68 -28.46 0.89
CA GLN A 65 2.88 -27.53 2.01
C GLN A 65 3.23 -26.12 1.52
N ASP A 66 4.15 -25.99 0.57
CA ASP A 66 4.54 -24.69 0.00
C ASP A 66 3.36 -24.00 -0.70
N ILE A 67 2.52 -24.75 -1.43
CA ILE A 67 1.29 -24.22 -2.04
C ILE A 67 0.29 -23.75 -0.98
N ALA A 68 0.11 -24.50 0.11
CA ALA A 68 -0.78 -24.11 1.20
C ALA A 68 -0.33 -22.79 1.85
N VAL A 69 0.98 -22.66 2.13
CA VAL A 69 1.57 -21.43 2.69
C VAL A 69 1.41 -20.24 1.73
N LEU A 70 1.62 -20.44 0.43
CA LEU A 70 1.42 -19.38 -0.57
C LEU A 70 -0.04 -18.95 -0.67
N LYS A 71 -1.00 -19.89 -0.62
CA LYS A 71 -2.43 -19.57 -0.59
C LYS A 71 -2.80 -18.75 0.63
N GLU A 72 -2.32 -19.12 1.81
CA GLU A 72 -2.57 -18.36 3.05
C GLU A 72 -1.99 -16.94 2.97
N LYS A 73 -0.75 -16.81 2.48
CA LYS A 73 -0.12 -15.50 2.27
C LYS A 73 -0.92 -14.64 1.29
N ASN A 74 -1.39 -15.21 0.18
CA ASN A 74 -2.20 -14.48 -0.79
C ASN A 74 -3.53 -14.02 -0.18
N ALA A 75 -4.22 -14.88 0.58
CA ALA A 75 -5.46 -14.51 1.26
C ALA A 75 -5.25 -13.34 2.24
N ARG A 76 -4.16 -13.37 3.03
CA ARG A 76 -3.80 -12.26 3.94
C ARG A 76 -3.46 -10.97 3.18
N LEU A 77 -2.80 -11.08 2.02
CA LEU A 77 -2.51 -9.92 1.18
C LEU A 77 -3.78 -9.33 0.57
N GLU A 78 -4.72 -10.16 0.13
CA GLU A 78 -6.02 -9.73 -0.38
C GLU A 78 -6.84 -8.99 0.68
N GLU A 79 -6.89 -9.53 1.91
CA GLU A 79 -7.52 -8.88 3.05
C GLU A 79 -6.86 -7.51 3.34
N ARG A 80 -5.52 -7.47 3.38
CA ARG A 80 -4.79 -6.23 3.61
C ARG A 80 -5.03 -5.19 2.52
N ILE A 81 -5.15 -5.61 1.26
CA ILE A 81 -5.48 -4.73 0.15
C ILE A 81 -6.89 -4.15 0.33
N GLN A 82 -7.87 -4.94 0.76
CA GLN A 82 -9.22 -4.45 1.01
C GLN A 82 -9.25 -3.43 2.16
N ASP A 83 -8.56 -3.69 3.26
CA ASP A 83 -8.43 -2.73 4.35
C ASP A 83 -7.83 -1.41 3.89
N LEU A 84 -6.74 -1.47 3.12
CA LEU A 84 -6.08 -0.28 2.58
C LEU A 84 -6.98 0.50 1.61
N LEU A 85 -7.80 -0.19 0.82
CA LEU A 85 -8.78 0.46 -0.06
C LEU A 85 -9.87 1.18 0.73
N ASN A 86 -10.39 0.53 1.78
CA ASN A 86 -11.39 1.12 2.67
C ASN A 86 -10.83 2.34 3.41
N GLU A 87 -9.62 2.24 3.94
CA GLU A 87 -8.92 3.36 4.59
C GLU A 87 -8.69 4.51 3.61
N ASN A 88 -8.24 4.23 2.38
CA ASN A 88 -8.06 5.25 1.35
C ASN A 88 -9.36 5.98 1.01
N LYS A 89 -10.47 5.22 0.89
CA LYS A 89 -11.78 5.79 0.60
C LYS A 89 -12.21 6.73 1.72
N PHE A 90 -12.09 6.28 2.97
CA PHE A 90 -12.44 7.07 4.15
C PHE A 90 -11.59 8.35 4.25
N LEU A 91 -10.28 8.25 4.03
CA LEU A 91 -9.39 9.42 4.03
C LEU A 91 -9.73 10.42 2.92
N LYS A 92 -10.08 9.95 1.73
CA LYS A 92 -10.52 10.82 0.62
C LYS A 92 -11.82 11.55 0.96
N GLU A 93 -12.78 10.86 1.58
CA GLU A 93 -14.03 11.47 2.02
C GLU A 93 -13.79 12.55 3.09
N GLN A 94 -12.94 12.26 4.08
CA GLN A 94 -12.54 13.24 5.08
C GLN A 94 -11.81 14.45 4.47
N MET A 95 -10.89 14.23 3.53
CA MET A 95 -10.21 15.33 2.84
C MET A 95 -11.19 16.22 2.08
N LYS A 96 -12.20 15.62 1.42
CA LYS A 96 -13.23 16.38 0.73
C LYS A 96 -14.04 17.24 1.70
N ALA A 97 -14.49 16.66 2.82
CA ALA A 97 -15.22 17.39 3.85
C ALA A 97 -14.39 18.54 4.44
N ASN A 98 -13.11 18.31 4.73
CA ASN A 98 -12.21 19.34 5.23
C ASN A 98 -11.99 20.46 4.20
N ASN A 99 -11.86 20.14 2.91
CA ASN A 99 -11.76 21.14 1.86
C ASN A 99 -13.03 22.00 1.74
N GLU A 100 -14.21 21.40 1.88
CA GLU A 100 -15.49 22.12 1.89
C GLU A 100 -15.57 23.07 3.10
N GLN A 101 -15.13 22.61 4.29
CA GLN A 101 -15.05 23.47 5.47
C GLN A 101 -14.07 24.63 5.29
N ILE A 102 -12.87 24.37 4.73
CA ILE A 102 -11.88 25.41 4.43
C ILE A 102 -12.46 26.43 3.44
N ALA A 103 -13.15 25.99 2.39
CA ALA A 103 -13.78 26.89 1.43
C ALA A 103 -14.84 27.78 2.11
N TYR A 104 -15.65 27.19 2.99
CA TYR A 104 -16.64 27.94 3.75
C TYR A 104 -16.00 28.97 4.70
N SER A 105 -14.99 28.55 5.49
CA SER A 105 -14.25 29.45 6.37
C SER A 105 -13.56 30.58 5.61
N THR A 106 -12.98 30.29 4.45
CA THR A 106 -12.35 31.29 3.58
C THR A 106 -13.36 32.34 3.13
N LYS A 107 -14.58 31.92 2.75
CA LYS A 107 -15.67 32.83 2.38
C LYS A 107 -16.09 33.73 3.55
N LEU A 108 -16.20 33.18 4.76
CA LEU A 108 -16.52 33.98 5.95
C LEU A 108 -15.42 35.01 6.27
N VAL A 109 -14.15 34.62 6.11
CA VAL A 109 -13.02 35.54 6.30
C VAL A 109 -13.06 36.67 5.27
N ASP A 110 -13.29 36.36 3.99
CA ASP A 110 -13.43 37.37 2.93
C ASP A 110 -14.58 38.34 3.22
N GLN A 111 -15.75 37.83 3.62
CA GLN A 111 -16.88 38.67 4.04
C GLN A 111 -16.51 39.57 5.24
N GLY A 112 -15.79 39.04 6.23
CA GLY A 112 -15.30 39.81 7.36
C GLY A 112 -14.35 40.93 6.95
N GLN A 113 -13.42 40.65 6.04
CA GLN A 113 -12.50 41.66 5.49
C GLN A 113 -13.24 42.76 4.73
N GLN A 114 -14.22 42.41 3.91
CA GLN A 114 -15.03 43.38 3.17
C GLN A 114 -15.82 44.30 4.11
N LEU A 115 -16.45 43.74 5.14
CA LEU A 115 -17.17 44.53 6.14
C LEU A 115 -16.23 45.47 6.90
N GLN A 116 -15.01 45.02 7.24
CA GLN A 116 -14.02 45.86 7.91
C GLN A 116 -13.59 47.06 7.04
N LEU A 117 -13.40 46.84 5.73
CA LEU A 117 -13.09 47.92 4.78
C LEU A 117 -14.23 48.93 4.68
N LEU A 118 -15.49 48.45 4.61
CA LEU A 118 -16.66 49.33 4.58
C LEU A 118 -16.79 50.15 5.86
N LEU A 119 -16.59 49.53 7.03
CA LEU A 119 -16.60 50.25 8.30
C LEU A 119 -15.52 51.34 8.37
N GLU A 120 -14.33 51.06 7.86
CA GLU A 120 -13.24 52.03 7.82
C GLU A 120 -13.58 53.22 6.89
N GLN A 121 -14.19 52.96 5.74
CA GLN A 121 -14.66 54.01 4.83
C GLN A 121 -15.74 54.88 5.47
N VAL A 122 -16.72 54.26 6.13
CA VAL A 122 -17.79 54.99 6.83
C VAL A 122 -17.22 55.86 7.94
N LYS A 123 -16.27 55.35 8.73
CA LYS A 123 -15.61 56.14 9.78
C LYS A 123 -14.90 57.37 9.22
N LYS A 124 -14.11 57.21 8.14
CA LYS A 124 -13.44 58.33 7.48
C LYS A 124 -14.43 59.38 6.98
N GLY A 125 -15.51 58.96 6.32
CA GLY A 125 -16.56 59.88 5.89
C GLY A 125 -17.25 60.61 7.04
N GLN A 126 -17.44 59.96 8.20
CA GLN A 126 -17.98 60.60 9.39
C GLN A 126 -17.01 61.64 9.97
N GLU A 127 -15.71 61.35 10.01
CA GLU A 127 -14.67 62.28 10.45
C GLU A 127 -14.59 63.50 9.53
N GLU A 128 -14.59 63.29 8.21
CA GLU A 128 -14.59 64.38 7.21
C GLU A 128 -15.84 65.27 7.35
N ASN A 129 -17.03 64.67 7.50
CA ASN A 129 -18.27 65.40 7.71
C ASN A 129 -18.25 66.22 9.01
N LYS A 130 -17.67 65.67 10.09
CA LYS A 130 -17.52 66.38 11.36
C LYS A 130 -16.58 67.59 11.22
N LEU A 131 -15.46 67.43 10.53
CA LEU A 131 -14.50 68.51 10.26
C LEU A 131 -15.13 69.63 9.40
N LEU A 132 -15.91 69.26 8.37
CA LEU A 132 -16.63 70.23 7.54
C LEU A 132 -17.64 71.03 8.36
N LEU A 133 -18.39 70.37 9.23
CA LEU A 133 -19.37 71.03 10.09
C LEU A 133 -18.71 72.00 11.08
N GLU A 134 -17.58 71.60 11.67
CA GLU A 134 -16.80 72.45 12.58
C GLU A 134 -16.25 73.68 11.84
N HIS A 135 -15.67 73.51 10.65
CA HIS A 135 -15.24 74.62 9.81
C HIS A 135 -16.38 75.55 9.41
N GLU A 136 -17.56 75.04 9.08
CA GLU A 136 -18.72 75.85 8.74
C GLU A 136 -19.21 76.68 9.93
N GLN A 137 -19.26 76.07 11.13
CA GLN A 137 -19.60 76.76 12.37
C GLN A 137 -18.59 77.86 12.70
N GLU A 138 -17.29 77.59 12.55
CA GLU A 138 -16.26 78.62 12.74
C GLU A 138 -16.43 79.79 11.77
N ARG A 139 -16.70 79.53 10.48
CA ARG A 139 -16.92 80.61 9.50
C ARG A 139 -18.15 81.43 9.85
N LYS A 140 -19.24 80.78 10.26
CA LYS A 140 -20.46 81.45 10.75
C LYS A 140 -20.17 82.30 11.98
N ASN A 141 -19.44 81.78 12.96
CA ASN A 141 -19.06 82.52 14.16
C ASN A 141 -18.16 83.72 13.84
N ARG A 142 -17.15 83.56 12.98
CA ARG A 142 -16.29 84.67 12.55
C ARG A 142 -17.07 85.76 11.82
N GLY A 143 -17.99 85.39 10.92
CA GLY A 143 -18.86 86.34 10.23
C GLY A 143 -19.83 87.05 11.17
N PHE A 144 -20.41 86.31 12.14
CA PHE A 144 -21.26 86.88 13.18
C PHE A 144 -20.51 87.93 14.01
N TRP A 145 -19.30 87.63 14.50
CA TRP A 145 -18.51 88.57 15.30
C TRP A 145 -18.03 89.78 14.49
N LYS A 146 -17.65 89.61 13.22
CA LYS A 146 -17.32 90.73 12.32
C LYS A 146 -18.50 91.70 12.17
N ASN A 147 -19.70 91.16 11.93
CA ASN A 147 -20.91 91.97 11.77
C ASN A 147 -21.36 92.63 13.08
N LEU A 148 -21.12 92.00 14.22
CA LEU A 148 -21.53 92.52 15.53
C LEU A 148 -20.64 93.68 16.00
N PHE A 149 -19.35 93.67 15.65
CA PHE A 149 -18.39 94.67 16.11
C PHE A 149 -17.94 95.68 15.05
N ASN A 150 -18.44 95.63 13.80
CA ASN A 150 -18.03 96.50 12.68
C ASN A 150 -16.50 96.64 12.57
N ILE A 151 -15.80 95.52 12.70
CA ILE A 151 -14.34 95.47 12.54
C ILE A 151 -14.09 95.11 11.07
N ASP A 152 -13.68 96.11 10.27
CA ASP A 152 -13.23 95.94 8.88
C ASP A 152 -11.95 95.09 8.80
#